data_AF-A1RX07-F1
#
_entry.id   AF-A1RX07-F1
#
_cell.length_a   1.000
_cell.length_b   1.000
_cell.length_c   1.000
_cell.angle_alpha   90.00
_cell.angle_beta   90.00
_cell.angle_gamma   90.00
#
_symmetry.space_group_name_H-M   'P 1'
#
loop_
_entity.id
_entity.type
_entity.pdbx_description
1 polymer ?
#
loop_
_entity_poly.entity_id
_entity_poly.type
_entity_poly.pdbx_seq_one_letter_code
_entity_poly.pdbx_strand_id
1 'polypeptide(L)'
;MPDDVPGWPLMEEEVLILEGKDKIYFNFPYQLYKKELRRRLLRYNVEVNIKEDVLGGKRVEITVDKQVGLEIKAWLSIRLPTMREKYYVTELEEVSHAKEEA
;
A
#
# COMPACT_ATOMS: atom_id res chain seq x y z
N MET A 1 -4.93 -22.39 32.95
CA MET A 1 -4.43 -21.13 32.39
C MET A 1 -3.50 -21.54 31.27
N PRO A 2 -3.80 -21.31 29.99
CA PRO A 2 -2.83 -21.60 28.96
C PRO A 2 -1.82 -20.46 28.95
N ASP A 3 -0.56 -20.87 29.09
CA ASP A 3 0.64 -20.08 29.13
C ASP A 3 0.71 -19.06 27.99
N ASP A 4 1.18 -17.86 28.36
CA ASP A 4 1.55 -16.76 27.49
C ASP A 4 2.44 -17.26 26.35
N VAL A 5 1.86 -17.42 25.15
CA VAL A 5 2.66 -17.42 23.93
C VAL A 5 3.41 -16.09 23.94
N PRO A 6 4.76 -16.08 23.96
CA PRO A 6 5.51 -14.85 23.83
C PRO A 6 5.02 -14.21 22.54
N GLY A 7 4.33 -13.07 22.66
CA GLY A 7 3.71 -12.42 21.52
C GLY A 7 4.79 -12.20 20.48
N TRP A 8 4.77 -13.00 19.42
CA TRP A 8 5.57 -12.74 18.24
C TRP A 8 5.39 -11.26 17.94
N PRO A 9 6.49 -10.49 17.79
CA PRO A 9 6.37 -9.07 17.51
C PRO A 9 5.41 -8.95 16.33
N LEU A 10 4.29 -8.25 16.55
CA LEU A 10 3.25 -8.03 15.53
C LEU A 10 3.98 -7.67 14.23
N MET A 11 3.95 -8.58 13.25
CA MET A 11 4.68 -8.40 12.00
C MET A 11 4.21 -7.07 11.41
N GLU A 12 5.16 -6.19 11.11
CA GLU A 12 4.86 -4.91 10.46
C GLU A 12 4.13 -5.22 9.15
N GLU A 13 2.99 -4.58 8.90
CA GLU A 13 2.21 -4.86 7.69
C GLU A 13 2.80 -4.08 6.49
N GLU A 14 3.02 -4.77 5.38
CA GLU A 14 3.56 -4.16 4.17
C GLU A 14 2.54 -3.32 3.41
N VAL A 15 2.97 -2.13 2.99
CA VAL A 15 2.37 -1.36 1.90
C VAL A 15 3.30 -1.42 0.68
N LEU A 16 2.82 -2.01 -0.42
CA LEU A 16 3.58 -2.07 -1.66
C LEU A 16 3.12 -0.98 -2.63
N ILE A 17 4.07 -0.26 -3.20
CA ILE A 17 3.88 0.79 -4.21
C ILE A 17 4.71 0.43 -5.45
N LEU A 18 4.05 0.30 -6.60
CA LEU A 18 4.71 0.14 -7.89
C LEU A 18 4.48 1.41 -8.71
N GLU A 19 5.56 2.12 -9.01
CA GLU A 19 5.53 3.35 -9.79
C GLU A 19 5.89 3.06 -11.25
N GLY A 20 4.88 3.15 -12.12
CA GLY A 20 5.07 3.11 -13.56
C GLY A 20 5.20 4.51 -14.17
N LYS A 21 5.23 4.54 -15.50
CA LYS A 21 5.34 5.82 -16.24
C LYS A 21 4.14 6.75 -16.03
N ASP A 22 2.93 6.24 -16.21
CA ASP A 22 1.69 7.05 -16.19
C ASP A 22 0.75 6.68 -15.03
N LYS A 23 1.04 5.58 -14.33
CA LYS A 23 0.18 5.02 -13.28
C LYS A 23 1.00 4.59 -12.08
N ILE A 24 0.36 4.59 -10.91
CA ILE A 24 0.92 4.03 -9.69
C ILE A 24 -0.06 2.97 -9.18
N TYR A 25 0.49 1.82 -8.83
CA TYR A 25 -0.23 0.70 -8.25
C TYR A 25 0.06 0.64 -6.77
N PHE A 26 -0.98 0.44 -5.98
CA PHE A 26 -0.83 0.26 -4.55
C PHE A 26 -1.46 -1.04 -4.12
N ASN A 27 -0.85 -1.65 -3.11
CA ASN A 27 -1.36 -2.84 -2.46
C ASN A 27 -1.23 -2.65 -0.94
N PHE A 28 -2.36 -2.46 -0.27
CA PHE A 28 -2.46 -2.11 1.14
C PHE A 28 -3.02 -3.27 1.97
N PRO A 29 -2.71 -3.31 3.27
CA PRO A 29 -3.50 -4.06 4.23
C PRO A 29 -4.93 -3.50 4.31
N TYR A 30 -5.93 -4.38 4.39
CA TYR A 30 -7.34 -3.96 4.43
C TYR A 30 -7.67 -3.07 5.63
N GLN A 31 -7.01 -3.28 6.77
CA GLN A 31 -7.22 -2.44 7.96
C GLN A 31 -6.77 -0.99 7.73
N LEU A 32 -5.60 -0.79 7.12
CA LEU A 32 -5.12 0.54 6.72
C LEU A 32 -6.11 1.21 5.76
N TYR A 33 -6.56 0.47 4.73
CA TYR A 33 -7.56 0.98 3.80
C TYR A 33 -8.85 1.42 4.51
N LYS A 34 -9.41 0.54 5.35
CA LYS A 34 -10.70 0.76 6.01
C LYS A 34 -10.64 1.94 6.99
N LYS A 35 -9.56 2.05 7.76
CA LYS A 35 -9.41 3.09 8.80
C LYS A 35 -9.11 4.46 8.19
N GLU A 36 -8.24 4.51 7.19
CA GLU A 36 -7.62 5.78 6.78
C GLU A 36 -7.85 6.18 5.32
N LEU A 37 -7.78 5.23 4.37
CA LEU A 37 -7.77 5.57 2.95
C LEU A 37 -9.15 5.59 2.30
N ARG A 38 -10.11 4.79 2.79
CA ARG A 38 -11.43 4.61 2.15
C ARG A 38 -12.12 5.93 1.82
N ARG A 39 -12.16 6.87 2.76
CA ARG A 39 -12.82 8.18 2.55
C ARG A 39 -12.10 9.06 1.54
N ARG A 40 -10.77 8.96 1.46
CA ARG A 40 -9.95 9.71 0.50
C ARG A 40 -10.14 9.16 -0.90
N LEU A 41 -10.02 7.84 -1.05
CA LEU A 41 -10.14 7.15 -2.34
C LEU A 41 -11.52 7.31 -2.99
N LEU A 42 -12.59 7.47 -2.19
CA LEU A 42 -13.92 7.81 -2.71
C LEU A 42 -13.95 9.14 -3.49
N ARG A 43 -13.07 10.10 -3.18
CA ARG A 43 -13.01 11.40 -3.88
C ARG A 43 -12.38 11.30 -5.26
N TYR A 44 -11.55 10.28 -5.47
CA TYR A 44 -10.78 10.09 -6.69
C TYR A 44 -11.47 9.11 -7.67
N ASN A 45 -12.66 8.60 -7.33
CA ASN A 45 -13.41 7.60 -8.12
C ASN A 45 -12.54 6.40 -8.55
N VAL A 46 -11.71 5.92 -7.63
CA VAL A 46 -10.73 4.86 -7.88
C VAL A 46 -11.40 3.50 -7.80
N GLU A 47 -11.09 2.63 -8.75
CA GLU A 47 -11.50 1.22 -8.68
C GLU A 47 -10.72 0.51 -7.58
N VAL A 48 -11.45 -0.09 -6.64
CA VAL A 48 -10.88 -0.76 -5.48
C VAL A 48 -11.12 -2.25 -5.60
N ASN A 49 -10.04 -3.03 -5.69
CA ASN A 49 -10.11 -4.48 -5.70
C ASN A 49 -9.69 -5.03 -4.33
N ILE A 50 -10.52 -5.89 -3.74
CA ILE A 50 -10.25 -6.49 -2.42
C ILE A 50 -9.96 -7.97 -2.66
N LYS A 51 -8.77 -8.41 -2.25
CA LYS A 51 -8.34 -9.81 -2.34
C LYS A 51 -8.03 -10.38 -0.97
N GLU A 52 -8.15 -11.69 -0.85
CA GLU A 52 -7.59 -12.44 0.28
C GLU A 52 -6.23 -12.99 -0.15
N ASP A 53 -5.22 -12.82 0.70
CA ASP A 53 -3.91 -13.42 0.51
C ASP A 53 -3.93 -14.91 0.88
N VAL A 54 -2.86 -15.61 0.53
CA VAL A 54 -2.69 -17.05 0.78
C VAL A 54 -2.69 -17.45 2.27
N LEU A 55 -2.55 -16.48 3.18
CA LEU A 55 -2.58 -16.67 4.63
C LEU A 55 -3.90 -16.19 5.26
N GLY A 56 -4.89 -15.78 4.45
CA GLY A 56 -6.20 -15.30 4.89
C GLY A 56 -6.26 -13.81 5.25
N GLY A 57 -5.18 -13.06 5.04
CA GLY A 57 -5.14 -11.61 5.20
C GLY A 57 -5.84 -10.88 4.06
N LYS A 58 -6.70 -9.91 4.37
CA LYS A 58 -7.37 -9.09 3.35
C LYS A 58 -6.47 -7.97 2.89
N ARG A 59 -6.29 -7.84 1.58
CA ARG A 59 -5.51 -6.79 0.93
C ARG A 59 -6.36 -6.00 -0.05
N VAL A 60 -5.97 -4.74 -0.25
CA VAL A 60 -6.66 -3.80 -1.13
C VAL A 60 -5.71 -3.35 -2.21
N GLU A 61 -6.07 -3.61 -3.45
CA GLU A 61 -5.34 -3.17 -4.64
C GLU A 61 -6.07 -2.00 -5.27
N ILE A 62 -5.31 -0.95 -5.61
CA ILE A 62 -5.79 0.17 -6.42
C ILE A 62 -4.78 0.52 -7.49
N THR A 63 -5.29 1.09 -8.58
CA THR A 63 -4.49 1.70 -9.64
C THR A 63 -4.99 3.10 -9.88
N VAL A 64 -4.07 4.05 -9.88
CA VAL A 64 -4.38 5.48 -10.07
C VAL A 64 -3.43 6.08 -11.08
N ASP A 65 -3.80 7.23 -11.64
CA ASP A 65 -2.87 8.04 -12.42
C ASP A 65 -1.67 8.51 -11.57
N LYS A 66 -0.60 8.90 -12.23
CA LYS A 66 0.64 9.29 -11.56
C LYS A 66 0.46 10.46 -10.59
N GLN A 67 -0.36 11.45 -10.92
CA GLN A 67 -0.55 12.62 -10.07
C GLN A 67 -1.27 12.25 -8.76
N VAL A 68 -2.40 11.55 -8.86
CA VAL A 68 -3.15 11.05 -7.69
C VAL A 68 -2.32 10.06 -6.89
N GLY A 69 -1.53 9.21 -7.56
CA GLY A 69 -0.63 8.28 -6.88
C GLY A 69 0.43 8.99 -6.05
N LEU A 70 1.06 10.05 -6.58
CA LEU A 70 2.04 10.84 -5.83
C LEU A 70 1.39 11.54 -4.61
N GLU A 71 0.15 12.01 -4.73
CA GLU A 71 -0.59 12.57 -3.57
C GLU A 71 -0.82 11.52 -2.47
N ILE A 72 -1.25 10.30 -2.85
CA ILE A 72 -1.46 9.20 -1.91
C ILE A 72 -0.14 8.80 -1.26
N LYS A 73 0.94 8.70 -2.05
CA LYS A 73 2.30 8.37 -1.58
C LYS A 73 2.78 9.39 -0.55
N ALA A 74 2.71 10.68 -0.86
CA ALA A 74 3.08 11.76 0.07
C ALA A 74 2.25 11.71 1.36
N TRP A 75 0.95 11.43 1.24
CA TRP A 75 0.09 11.29 2.40
C TRP A 75 0.47 10.09 3.29
N LEU A 76 0.82 8.93 2.69
CA LEU A 76 1.28 7.76 3.42
C LEU A 76 2.59 8.05 4.18
N SER A 77 3.55 8.71 3.54
CA SER A 77 4.83 9.09 4.17
C SER A 77 4.63 9.97 5.41
N ILE A 78 3.60 10.82 5.42
CA ILE A 78 3.26 11.67 6.57
C ILE A 78 2.46 10.87 7.62
N ARG A 79 1.52 10.02 7.18
CA ARG A 79 0.55 9.39 8.10
C ARG A 79 1.13 8.17 8.81
N LEU A 80 1.77 7.25 8.09
CA LEU A 80 2.20 5.96 8.65
C LEU A 80 3.09 6.11 9.90
N PRO A 81 4.07 7.05 9.96
CA PRO A 81 4.88 7.25 11.17
C PRO A 81 4.10 7.72 12.41
N THR A 82 2.88 8.26 12.21
CA THR A 82 2.02 8.76 13.30
C THR A 82 1.07 7.69 13.86
N MET A 83 1.02 6.51 13.25
CA MET A 83 0.12 5.43 13.65
C MET A 83 0.72 4.58 14.77
N ARG A 84 -0.14 3.95 15.57
CA ARG A 84 0.29 3.00 16.61
C ARG A 84 0.66 1.65 16.00
N GLU A 85 -0.06 1.26 14.96
CA GLU A 85 0.25 0.10 14.14
C GLU A 85 1.48 0.38 13.27
N LYS A 86 2.35 -0.64 13.14
CA LYS A 86 3.56 -0.53 12.34
C LYS A 86 3.31 -0.99 10.92
N TYR A 87 3.62 -0.11 9.98
CA TYR A 87 3.62 -0.39 8.55
C TYR A 87 4.98 -0.06 7.98
N TYR A 88 5.44 -0.86 7.02
CA TYR A 88 6.59 -0.52 6.20
C TYR A 88 6.15 -0.35 4.74
N VAL A 89 6.88 0.49 4.01
CA VAL A 89 6.58 0.78 2.60
C VAL A 89 7.69 0.19 1.73
N THR A 90 7.29 -0.64 0.77
CA THR A 90 8.16 -1.12 -0.30
C THR A 90 7.81 -0.37 -1.58
N GLU A 91 8.79 0.30 -2.18
CA GLU A 91 8.62 1.06 -3.42
C GLU A 91 9.48 0.45 -4.53
N LEU A 92 8.85 0.21 -5.69
CA LEU A 92 9.54 -0.27 -6.89
C LEU A 92 9.20 0.66 -8.05
N GLU A 93 10.20 1.04 -8.83
CA GLU A 93 10.05 1.86 -10.03
C GLU A 93 10.25 1.01 -11.28
N GLU A 94 9.41 1.19 -12.29
CA GLU A 94 9.64 0.57 -13.60
C GLU A 94 10.88 1.19 -14.27
N VAL A 95 11.93 0.39 -14.45
CA VAL A 95 13.11 0.80 -15.22
C VAL A 95 12.83 0.66 -16.71
N SER A 96 12.58 1.77 -17.40
CA SER A 96 12.56 1.77 -18.86
C SER A 96 14.00 1.73 -19.38
N HIS A 97 14.46 0.56 -19.85
CA HIS A 97 15.68 0.49 -20.65
C HIS A 97 15.41 1.18 -22.00
N ALA A 98 15.81 2.44 -22.12
CA ALA A 98 16.01 3.05 -23.42
C ALA A 98 17.15 2.28 -24.09
N LYS A 99 16.83 1.48 -25.10
CA LYS A 99 17.85 0.99 -26.03
C LYS A 99 18.43 2.20 -26.76
N GLU A 100 19.58 2.67 -26.29
CA GLU A 100 20.53 3.41 -27.13
C GLU A 100 21.11 2.40 -28.13
N GLU A 101 20.41 2.19 -29.24
CA GLU A 101 21.00 1.65 -30.45
C GLU A 101 21.61 2.85 -31.20
N ALA A 102 22.93 3.00 -31.07
CA ALA A 102 23.78 3.90 -31.86
C ALA A 102 24.30 3.18 -33.11
#